data_AF-A0A831JXL7-F1
#
_entry.id   AF-A0A831JXL7-F1
#
_cell.length_a   1.000
_cell.length_b   1.000
_cell.length_c   1.000
_cell.angle_alpha   90.00
_cell.angle_beta   90.00
_cell.angle_gamma   90.00
#
_symmetry.space_group_name_H-M   'P 1'
#
loop_
_entity.id
_entity.type
_entity.pdbx_description
1 polymer ?
#
loop_
_entity_poly.entity_id
_entity_poly.type
_entity_poly.pdbx_seq_one_letter_code
_entity_poly.pdbx_strand_id
1 'polypeptide(L)'
;MFGKELKMRLVIIFSLLLMPLLVKADEIDRLIKLTGINEMIKKSYSECLAGSSQLLSDELKLEDQSKIFGIGPGQKGWDELKSIYKEFYSVACKFLSVEEAKKIWRNSYKNNLSKSEINKLIKFYSSPLGKKVVNLDLQANAKLQEAISKRYAMQAYKAQRIFEQRIYSLKKRLGK
;
A
#
# COMPACT_ATOMS: atom_id res chain seq x y z
N MET A 1 -46.18 22.05 -31.39
CA MET A 1 -44.81 21.99 -31.95
C MET A 1 -43.73 22.53 -30.99
N PHE A 2 -43.95 22.54 -29.67
CA PHE A 2 -43.04 23.16 -28.67
C PHE A 2 -42.19 22.16 -27.85
N GLY A 3 -42.38 20.85 -28.00
CA GLY A 3 -41.77 19.83 -27.12
C GLY A 3 -40.35 19.36 -27.49
N LYS A 4 -39.90 19.58 -28.74
CA LYS A 4 -38.57 19.13 -29.19
C LYS A 4 -37.45 20.09 -28.77
N GLU A 5 -37.70 21.41 -28.78
CA GLU A 5 -36.69 22.39 -28.37
C GLU A 5 -36.41 22.37 -26.86
N LEU A 6 -37.43 22.14 -26.03
CA LEU A 6 -37.27 22.09 -24.58
C LEU A 6 -36.44 20.87 -24.12
N LYS A 7 -36.65 19.69 -24.74
CA LYS A 7 -35.86 18.47 -24.49
C LYS A 7 -34.40 18.64 -24.95
N MET A 8 -34.16 19.28 -26.09
CA MET A 8 -32.82 19.48 -26.62
C MET A 8 -32.02 20.49 -25.77
N ARG A 9 -32.66 21.56 -25.27
CA ARG A 9 -32.04 22.51 -24.33
C ARG A 9 -31.71 21.86 -22.98
N LEU A 10 -32.57 20.99 -22.45
CA LEU A 10 -32.28 20.27 -21.19
C LEU A 10 -31.09 19.32 -21.30
N VAL A 11 -30.95 18.58 -22.40
CA VAL A 11 -29.83 17.65 -22.64
C VAL A 11 -28.50 18.39 -22.79
N ILE A 12 -28.50 19.54 -23.48
CA ILE A 12 -27.31 20.38 -23.62
C ILE A 12 -26.86 20.96 -22.26
N ILE A 13 -27.81 21.42 -21.43
CA ILE A 13 -27.52 21.96 -20.09
C ILE A 13 -26.96 20.88 -19.15
N PHE A 14 -27.52 19.65 -19.19
CA PHE A 14 -27.02 18.54 -18.38
C PHE A 14 -25.59 18.11 -18.79
N SER A 15 -25.28 18.19 -20.09
CA SER A 15 -23.94 17.87 -20.63
C SER A 15 -22.90 18.92 -20.22
N LEU A 16 -23.27 20.20 -20.18
CA LEU A 16 -22.40 21.31 -19.78
C LEU A 16 -22.15 21.37 -18.26
N LEU A 17 -23.06 20.84 -17.43
CA LEU A 17 -22.88 20.74 -15.97
C LEU A 17 -22.04 19.53 -15.53
N LEU A 18 -21.99 18.46 -16.33
CA LEU A 18 -21.17 17.27 -16.06
C LEU A 18 -19.71 17.41 -16.53
N MET A 19 -19.44 18.22 -17.56
CA MET A 19 -18.08 18.44 -18.08
C MET A 19 -17.06 18.98 -17.06
N PRO A 20 -17.38 19.96 -16.19
CA PRO A 20 -16.41 20.50 -15.23
C PRO A 20 -15.93 19.46 -14.21
N LEU A 21 -16.82 18.54 -13.82
CA LEU A 21 -16.54 17.47 -12.86
C LEU A 21 -15.69 16.36 -13.49
N LEU A 22 -15.94 16.00 -14.75
CA LEU A 22 -15.16 15.02 -15.51
C LEU A 22 -13.74 15.52 -15.80
N VAL A 23 -13.58 16.80 -16.17
CA VAL A 23 -12.26 17.38 -16.47
C VAL A 23 -11.36 17.44 -15.23
N LYS A 24 -11.91 17.73 -14.04
CA LYS A 24 -11.12 17.78 -12.79
C LYS A 24 -10.61 16.39 -12.35
N ALA A 25 -11.35 15.32 -12.66
CA ALA A 25 -10.96 13.95 -12.31
C ALA A 25 -9.74 13.48 -13.13
N ASP A 26 -9.69 13.80 -14.43
CA ASP A 26 -8.59 13.44 -15.31
C ASP A 26 -7.28 14.19 -14.97
N GLU A 27 -7.38 15.48 -14.62
CA GLU A 27 -6.22 16.27 -14.17
C GLU A 27 -5.61 15.74 -12.87
N ILE A 28 -6.43 15.32 -11.91
CA ILE A 28 -5.97 14.72 -10.65
C ILE A 28 -5.28 13.37 -10.90
N ASP A 29 -5.83 12.53 -11.76
CA ASP A 29 -5.24 11.24 -12.10
C ASP A 29 -3.91 11.40 -12.83
N ARG A 30 -3.83 12.39 -13.72
CA ARG A 30 -2.59 12.80 -14.35
C ARG A 30 -1.57 13.28 -13.32
N LEU A 31 -1.97 14.11 -12.36
CA LEU A 31 -1.09 14.58 -11.29
C LEU A 31 -0.56 13.41 -10.44
N ILE A 32 -1.43 12.50 -10.02
CA ILE A 32 -1.05 11.29 -9.25
C ILE A 32 0.00 10.48 -10.01
N LYS A 33 -0.20 10.26 -11.32
CA LYS A 33 0.77 9.58 -12.17
C LYS A 33 2.10 10.32 -12.22
N LEU A 34 2.08 11.64 -12.39
CA LEU A 34 3.30 12.46 -12.48
C LEU A 34 4.10 12.46 -11.17
N THR A 35 3.43 12.36 -10.02
CA THR A 35 4.09 12.33 -8.71
C THR A 35 4.73 10.98 -8.35
N GLY A 36 4.53 9.93 -9.15
CA GLY A 36 5.09 8.60 -8.89
C GLY A 36 4.38 7.79 -7.79
N ILE A 37 3.20 8.24 -7.33
CA ILE A 37 2.45 7.59 -6.23
C ILE A 37 2.13 6.13 -6.58
N ASN A 38 1.75 5.84 -7.82
CA ASN A 38 1.43 4.48 -8.26
C ASN A 38 2.63 3.55 -8.11
N GLU A 39 3.81 4.03 -8.49
CA GLU A 39 5.07 3.33 -8.40
C GLU A 39 5.46 3.11 -6.93
N MET A 40 5.27 4.11 -6.05
CA MET A 40 5.51 3.96 -4.61
C MET A 40 4.66 2.85 -3.99
N ILE A 41 3.36 2.81 -4.31
CA ILE A 41 2.44 1.80 -3.76
C ILE A 41 2.81 0.39 -4.25
N LYS A 42 3.04 0.24 -5.56
CA LYS A 42 3.46 -1.04 -6.15
C LYS A 42 4.77 -1.54 -5.55
N LYS A 43 5.72 -0.63 -5.34
CA LYS A 43 7.03 -0.97 -4.76
C LYS A 43 6.92 -1.41 -3.31
N SER A 44 6.08 -0.73 -2.52
CA SER A 44 5.83 -1.11 -1.12
C SER A 44 5.29 -2.54 -1.00
N TYR A 45 4.37 -2.95 -1.89
CA TYR A 45 3.89 -4.34 -1.96
C TYR A 45 5.01 -5.33 -2.28
N SER A 46 5.82 -5.03 -3.29
CA SER A 46 6.97 -5.87 -3.69
C SER A 46 8.00 -6.01 -2.57
N GLU A 47 8.30 -4.93 -1.86
CA GLU A 47 9.29 -4.92 -0.78
C GLU A 47 8.79 -5.67 0.46
N CYS A 48 7.49 -5.60 0.75
CA CYS A 48 6.87 -6.42 1.79
C CYS A 48 7.04 -7.92 1.49
N LEU A 49 6.71 -8.36 0.27
CA LEU A 49 6.87 -9.77 -0.13
C LEU A 49 8.33 -10.24 -0.13
N ALA A 50 9.24 -9.39 -0.58
CA ALA A 50 10.67 -9.68 -0.56
C ALA A 50 11.19 -9.81 0.88
N GLY A 51 10.82 -8.89 1.76
CA GLY A 51 11.14 -8.95 3.18
C GLY A 51 10.59 -10.21 3.85
N SER A 52 9.35 -10.60 3.56
CA SER A 52 8.78 -11.84 4.08
C SER A 52 9.50 -13.09 3.56
N SER A 53 9.87 -13.11 2.28
CA SER A 53 10.60 -14.24 1.70
C SER A 53 11.98 -14.42 2.37
N GLN A 54 12.65 -13.31 2.68
CA GLN A 54 13.91 -13.32 3.42
C GLN A 54 13.74 -13.91 4.83
N LEU A 55 12.65 -13.56 5.54
CA LEU A 55 12.35 -14.14 6.85
C LEU A 55 12.11 -15.65 6.77
N LEU A 56 11.42 -16.12 5.73
CA LEU A 56 11.13 -17.54 5.53
C LEU A 56 12.36 -18.36 5.09
N SER A 57 13.33 -17.72 4.45
CA SER A 57 14.62 -18.34 4.13
C SER A 57 15.57 -18.42 5.32
N ASP A 58 15.34 -17.61 6.36
CA ASP A 58 16.11 -17.62 7.59
C ASP A 58 15.54 -18.70 8.53
N GLU A 59 16.06 -19.92 8.38
CA GLU A 59 15.53 -21.12 9.06
C GLU A 59 15.48 -20.97 10.59
N LEU A 60 16.45 -20.26 11.19
CA LEU A 60 16.48 -19.97 12.62
C LEU A 60 15.33 -19.06 13.06
N LYS A 61 15.01 -18.02 12.27
CA LYS A 61 13.88 -17.13 12.57
C LYS A 61 12.55 -17.83 12.40
N LEU A 62 12.41 -18.64 11.36
CA LEU A 62 11.17 -19.37 11.11
C LEU A 62 10.95 -20.47 12.17
N GLU A 63 12.01 -21.17 12.57
CA GLU A 63 11.93 -22.18 13.62
C GLU A 63 11.44 -21.55 14.93
N ASP A 64 12.00 -20.41 15.34
CA ASP A 64 11.58 -19.75 16.58
C ASP A 64 10.11 -19.31 16.53
N GLN A 65 9.65 -18.75 15.40
CA GLN A 65 8.23 -18.42 15.18
C GLN A 65 7.32 -19.66 15.21
N SER A 66 7.84 -20.81 14.82
CA SER A 66 7.08 -22.05 14.68
C SER A 66 7.05 -22.90 15.96
N LYS A 67 7.79 -22.50 17.01
CA LYS A 67 7.81 -23.20 18.31
C LYS A 67 6.42 -23.39 18.90
N ILE A 68 5.51 -22.47 18.67
CA ILE A 68 4.13 -22.57 19.18
C ILE A 68 3.35 -23.72 18.56
N PHE A 69 3.74 -24.17 17.37
CA PHE A 69 3.11 -25.28 16.64
C PHE A 69 3.84 -26.61 16.89
N GLY A 70 5.00 -26.59 17.54
CA GLY A 70 5.82 -27.77 17.74
C GLY A 70 6.38 -28.37 16.45
N ILE A 71 6.49 -27.57 15.38
CA ILE A 71 7.00 -27.98 14.07
C ILE A 71 8.30 -27.22 13.78
N GLY A 72 9.37 -27.93 13.46
CA GLY A 72 10.69 -27.37 13.19
C GLY A 72 11.41 -27.99 11.99
N PRO A 73 12.66 -27.55 11.69
CA PRO A 73 13.44 -28.02 10.56
C PRO A 73 13.58 -29.55 10.51
N GLY A 74 13.37 -30.13 9.33
CA GLY A 74 13.48 -31.58 9.10
C GLY A 74 12.31 -32.42 9.63
N GLN A 75 11.33 -31.83 10.31
CA GLN A 75 10.14 -32.55 10.77
C GLN A 75 9.07 -32.67 9.69
N LYS A 76 8.20 -33.69 9.82
CA LYS A 76 7.03 -33.84 8.96
C LYS A 76 6.13 -32.60 9.10
N GLY A 77 5.84 -31.94 7.98
CA GLY A 77 5.04 -30.70 7.95
C GLY A 77 5.87 -29.40 7.92
N TRP A 78 7.21 -29.46 7.96
CA TRP A 78 8.05 -28.26 7.88
C TRP A 78 7.86 -27.48 6.57
N ASP A 79 7.87 -28.18 5.43
CA ASP A 79 7.68 -27.53 4.12
C ASP A 79 6.24 -27.05 3.90
N GLU A 80 5.26 -27.76 4.47
CA GLU A 80 3.86 -27.33 4.48
C GLU A 80 3.70 -26.04 5.30
N LEU A 81 4.33 -25.98 6.48
CA LEU A 81 4.33 -24.77 7.31
C LEU A 81 4.98 -23.57 6.59
N LYS A 82 6.10 -23.78 5.89
CA LYS A 82 6.70 -22.75 5.01
C LYS A 82 5.70 -22.26 3.97
N SER A 83 4.91 -23.16 3.37
CA SER A 83 3.88 -22.80 2.38
C SER A 83 2.75 -21.97 3.01
N ILE A 84 2.27 -22.36 4.19
CA ILE A 84 1.24 -21.63 4.94
C ILE A 84 1.70 -20.20 5.26
N TYR A 85 2.95 -20.03 5.70
CA TYR A 85 3.48 -18.70 5.93
C TYR A 85 3.61 -17.87 4.64
N LYS A 86 4.01 -18.47 3.51
CA LYS A 86 4.02 -17.77 2.21
C LYS A 86 2.64 -17.25 1.85
N GLU A 87 1.61 -18.07 2.05
CA GLU A 87 0.22 -17.67 1.82
C GLU A 87 -0.19 -16.53 2.76
N PHE A 88 0.10 -16.65 4.07
CA PHE A 88 -0.14 -15.60 5.06
C PHE A 88 0.46 -14.26 4.63
N TYR A 89 1.73 -14.22 4.24
CA TYR A 89 2.38 -12.98 3.80
C TYR A 89 1.83 -12.47 2.47
N SER A 90 1.39 -13.35 1.56
CA SER A 90 0.74 -12.95 0.31
C SER A 90 -0.58 -12.19 0.54
N VAL A 91 -1.27 -12.48 1.64
CA VAL A 91 -2.48 -11.78 2.07
C VAL A 91 -2.10 -10.54 2.88
N ALA A 92 -1.23 -10.68 3.89
CA ALA A 92 -0.84 -9.59 4.78
C ALA A 92 -0.17 -8.42 4.02
N CYS A 93 0.63 -8.71 3.00
CA CYS A 93 1.25 -7.65 2.18
C CYS A 93 0.25 -6.95 1.26
N LYS A 94 -0.92 -7.53 0.95
CA LYS A 94 -2.00 -6.89 0.17
C LYS A 94 -2.93 -6.04 1.04
N PHE A 95 -2.43 -5.44 2.11
CA PHE A 95 -3.24 -4.66 3.05
C PHE A 95 -3.86 -3.39 2.44
N LEU A 96 -3.35 -2.90 1.30
CA LEU A 96 -3.91 -1.75 0.58
C LEU A 96 -3.74 -1.92 -0.92
N SER A 97 -4.84 -1.91 -1.68
CA SER A 97 -4.77 -1.95 -3.14
C SER A 97 -4.33 -0.61 -3.73
N VAL A 98 -3.79 -0.65 -4.96
CA VAL A 98 -3.40 0.57 -5.69
C VAL A 98 -4.59 1.51 -5.89
N GLU A 99 -5.79 1.00 -6.18
CA GLU A 99 -6.97 1.86 -6.38
C GLU A 99 -7.49 2.47 -5.08
N GLU A 100 -7.45 1.74 -3.95
CA GLU A 100 -7.79 2.30 -2.64
C GLU A 100 -6.83 3.42 -2.25
N ALA A 101 -5.52 3.19 -2.43
CA ALA A 101 -4.50 4.20 -2.19
C ALA A 101 -4.68 5.42 -3.12
N LYS A 102 -4.94 5.21 -4.42
CA LYS A 102 -5.24 6.31 -5.35
C LYS A 102 -6.48 7.08 -4.93
N LYS A 103 -7.53 6.42 -4.42
CA LYS A 103 -8.75 7.09 -3.95
C LYS A 103 -8.46 8.04 -2.79
N ILE A 104 -7.58 7.66 -1.86
CA ILE A 104 -7.14 8.54 -0.75
C ILE A 104 -6.49 9.81 -1.31
N TRP A 105 -5.54 9.67 -2.24
CA TRP A 105 -4.86 10.81 -2.87
C TRP A 105 -5.80 11.67 -3.71
N ARG A 106 -6.67 11.04 -4.52
CA ARG A 106 -7.70 11.74 -5.31
C ARG A 106 -8.56 12.62 -4.42
N ASN A 107 -9.05 12.07 -3.31
CA ASN A 107 -9.88 12.81 -2.37
C ASN A 107 -9.11 13.97 -1.73
N SER A 108 -7.86 13.75 -1.32
CA SER A 108 -7.01 14.81 -0.76
C SER A 108 -6.81 15.96 -1.74
N TYR A 109 -6.41 15.68 -2.99
CA TYR A 109 -6.22 16.72 -4.01
C TYR A 109 -7.53 17.40 -4.39
N LYS A 110 -8.62 16.64 -4.55
CA LYS A 110 -9.92 17.20 -4.94
C LYS A 110 -10.44 18.22 -3.93
N ASN A 111 -10.26 17.93 -2.65
CA ASN A 111 -10.82 18.71 -1.54
C ASN A 111 -9.95 19.89 -1.14
N ASN A 112 -8.62 19.81 -1.34
CA ASN A 112 -7.69 20.81 -0.84
C ASN A 112 -7.03 21.66 -1.92
N LEU A 113 -7.18 21.32 -3.21
CA LEU A 113 -6.58 22.06 -4.31
C LEU A 113 -7.62 22.62 -5.27
N SER A 114 -7.42 23.90 -5.61
CA SER A 114 -8.10 24.54 -6.73
C SER A 114 -7.59 23.96 -8.06
N LYS A 115 -8.39 24.15 -9.12
CA LYS A 115 -7.99 23.75 -10.48
C LYS A 115 -6.69 24.44 -10.93
N SER A 116 -6.49 25.70 -10.56
CA SER A 116 -5.28 26.45 -10.89
C SER A 116 -4.03 25.84 -10.25
N GLU A 117 -4.13 25.43 -8.99
CA GLU A 117 -3.03 24.78 -8.27
C GLU A 117 -2.70 23.40 -8.85
N ILE A 118 -3.72 22.59 -9.14
CA ILE A 118 -3.55 21.29 -9.82
C ILE A 118 -2.77 21.49 -11.14
N ASN A 119 -3.14 22.48 -11.94
CA ASN A 119 -2.47 22.77 -13.20
C ASN A 119 -1.03 23.26 -13.03
N LYS A 120 -0.75 24.07 -11.99
CA LYS A 120 0.63 24.46 -11.64
C LYS A 120 1.48 23.24 -11.24
N LEU A 121 0.92 22.33 -10.45
CA LEU A 121 1.61 21.10 -10.04
C LEU A 121 1.86 20.18 -11.24
N ILE A 122 0.87 19.99 -12.11
CA ILE A 122 1.04 19.23 -13.36
C ILE A 122 2.16 19.82 -14.21
N LYS A 123 2.20 21.14 -14.37
CA LYS A 123 3.27 21.84 -15.12
C LYS A 123 4.64 21.60 -14.47
N PHE A 124 4.73 21.72 -13.14
CA PHE A 124 5.97 21.47 -12.41
C PHE A 124 6.44 20.02 -12.55
N TYR A 125 5.62 19.03 -12.22
CA TYR A 125 6.00 17.62 -12.28
C TYR A 125 6.20 17.11 -13.71
N SER A 126 5.67 17.81 -14.72
CA SER A 126 5.98 17.52 -16.13
C SER A 126 7.34 18.07 -16.58
N SER A 127 7.93 19.03 -15.85
CA SER A 127 9.22 19.65 -16.18
C SER A 127 10.42 18.70 -15.95
N PRO A 128 11.60 18.96 -16.54
CA PRO A 128 12.81 18.19 -16.26
C PRO A 128 13.17 18.13 -14.77
N LEU A 129 13.04 19.26 -14.05
CA LEU A 129 13.31 19.31 -12.62
C LEU A 129 12.30 18.50 -11.83
N GLY A 130 11.00 18.65 -12.13
CA GLY A 130 9.94 17.89 -11.45
C GLY A 130 10.11 16.38 -11.60
N LYS A 131 10.45 15.91 -12.80
CA LYS A 131 10.79 14.49 -13.05
C LYS A 131 12.01 14.04 -12.25
N LYS A 132 13.03 14.90 -12.12
CA LYS A 132 14.23 14.60 -11.30
C LYS A 132 13.86 14.46 -9.82
N VAL A 133 13.02 15.33 -9.28
CA VAL A 133 12.53 15.26 -7.90
C VAL A 133 11.78 13.95 -7.67
N VAL A 134 10.81 13.61 -8.53
CA VAL A 134 10.03 12.37 -8.41
C VAL A 134 10.92 11.13 -8.42
N ASN A 135 11.94 11.10 -9.29
CA ASN A 135 12.89 9.98 -9.32
C ASN A 135 13.69 9.87 -8.00
N LEU A 136 14.16 10.99 -7.45
CA LEU A 136 14.86 11.00 -6.17
C LEU A 136 13.96 10.53 -5.02
N ASP A 137 12.70 10.98 -5.01
CA ASP A 137 11.72 10.57 -4.00
C ASP A 137 11.41 9.07 -4.11
N LEU A 138 11.26 8.53 -5.32
CA LEU A 138 11.08 7.09 -5.54
C LEU A 138 12.28 6.26 -5.04
N GLN A 139 13.50 6.75 -5.25
CA GLN A 139 14.71 6.11 -4.75
C GLN A 139 14.82 6.19 -3.22
N ALA A 140 14.49 7.33 -2.63
CA ALA A 140 14.48 7.52 -1.19
C ALA A 140 13.41 6.65 -0.52
N ASN A 141 12.19 6.63 -1.07
CA ASN A 141 11.09 5.81 -0.57
C ASN A 141 11.45 4.32 -0.58
N ALA A 142 12.08 3.82 -1.64
CA ALA A 142 12.55 2.43 -1.69
C ALA A 142 13.48 2.07 -0.52
N LYS A 143 14.50 2.90 -0.28
CA LYS A 143 15.43 2.70 0.83
C LYS A 143 14.72 2.78 2.18
N LEU A 144 13.76 3.69 2.32
CA LEU A 144 12.96 3.83 3.52
C LEU A 144 12.09 2.59 3.78
N GLN A 145 11.38 2.10 2.77
CA GLN A 145 10.51 0.92 2.88
C GLN A 145 11.31 -0.36 3.16
N GLU A 146 12.50 -0.50 2.57
CA GLU A 146 13.42 -1.59 2.92
C GLU A 146 13.82 -1.52 4.41
N ALA A 147 14.19 -0.34 4.90
CA ALA A 147 14.56 -0.14 6.30
C ALA A 147 13.38 -0.38 7.26
N ILE A 148 12.18 0.09 6.90
CA ILE A 148 10.93 -0.14 7.66
C ILE A 148 10.63 -1.63 7.72
N SER A 149 10.62 -2.33 6.57
CA SER A 149 10.33 -3.76 6.50
C SER A 149 11.28 -4.58 7.38
N LYS A 150 12.60 -4.32 7.29
CA LYS A 150 13.60 -5.00 8.12
C LYS A 150 13.40 -4.73 9.62
N ARG A 151 13.17 -3.46 10.01
CA ARG A 151 12.98 -3.09 11.41
C ARG A 151 11.67 -3.64 11.97
N TYR A 152 10.59 -3.55 11.20
CA TYR A 152 9.28 -4.06 11.59
C TYR A 152 9.34 -5.56 11.86
N ALA A 153 9.95 -6.34 10.96
CA ALA A 153 10.10 -7.78 11.17
C ALA A 153 10.85 -8.12 12.48
N MET A 154 11.95 -7.43 12.78
CA MET A 154 12.68 -7.62 14.04
C MET A 154 11.86 -7.23 15.28
N GLN A 155 11.15 -6.10 15.22
CA GLN A 155 10.32 -5.63 16.33
C GLN A 155 9.09 -6.50 16.55
N ALA A 156 8.45 -6.96 15.47
CA ALA A 156 7.32 -7.90 15.53
C ALA A 156 7.75 -9.21 16.20
N TYR A 157 8.91 -9.75 15.82
CA TYR A 157 9.49 -10.93 16.47
C TYR A 157 9.74 -10.70 17.97
N LYS A 158 10.37 -9.58 18.34
CA LYS A 158 10.61 -9.26 19.76
C LYS A 158 9.29 -9.12 20.54
N ALA A 159 8.29 -8.46 19.95
CA ALA A 159 6.98 -8.28 20.56
C ALA A 159 6.24 -9.61 20.76
N GLN A 160 6.27 -10.50 19.76
CA GLN A 160 5.73 -11.86 19.82
C GLN A 160 6.32 -12.63 21.02
N ARG A 161 7.64 -12.62 21.18
CA ARG A 161 8.32 -13.30 22.31
C ARG A 161 7.87 -12.79 23.67
N ILE A 162 7.75 -11.46 23.82
CA ILE A 162 7.27 -10.85 25.05
C ILE A 162 5.82 -11.26 25.32
N PHE A 163 4.98 -11.28 24.29
CA PHE A 163 3.59 -11.71 24.38
C PHE A 163 3.49 -13.17 24.84
N GLU A 164 4.20 -14.09 24.19
CA GLU A 164 4.22 -15.51 24.53
C GLU A 164 4.71 -15.77 25.96
N GLN A 165 5.79 -15.10 26.38
CA GLN A 165 6.31 -15.20 27.75
C GLN A 165 5.28 -14.73 28.79
N ARG A 166 4.53 -13.65 28.50
CA ARG A 166 3.46 -13.16 29.37
C ARG A 166 2.29 -14.12 29.45
N ILE A 167 1.87 -14.72 28.32
CA ILE A 167 0.82 -15.74 28.29
C ILE A 167 1.25 -17.00 29.07
N TYR A 168 2.48 -17.47 28.87
CA TYR A 168 3.01 -18.61 29.61
C TYR A 168 3.03 -18.35 31.12
N SER A 169 3.53 -17.17 31.53
CA SER A 169 3.57 -16.75 32.94
C SER A 169 2.16 -16.66 33.55
N LEU A 170 1.18 -16.18 32.76
CA LEU A 170 -0.22 -16.16 33.17
C LEU A 170 -0.78 -17.57 33.36
N LYS A 171 -0.58 -18.49 32.42
CA LYS A 171 -1.03 -19.89 32.52
C LYS A 171 -0.49 -20.56 33.77
N LYS A 172 0.82 -20.43 34.02
CA LYS A 172 1.48 -20.95 35.21
C LYS A 172 0.85 -20.42 36.50
N ARG A 173 0.57 -19.12 36.58
CA ARG A 173 -0.09 -18.50 37.74
C ARG A 173 -1.53 -18.99 37.94
N LEU A 174 -2.21 -19.37 36.86
CA LEU A 174 -3.58 -19.91 36.90
C LEU A 174 -3.63 -21.43 37.12
N GLY A 175 -2.48 -22.11 37.27
CA GLY A 175 -2.41 -23.57 37.41
C GLY A 175 -2.86 -24.32 36.15
N LYS A 176 -2.72 -23.70 34.97
CA LYS A 176 -3.02 -24.28 33.66
C LYS A 176 -1.77 -24.56 32.85
#